data_AF-A0A258JP92-F1
#
_entry.id   AF-A0A258JP92-F1
#
_cell.length_a   1.000
_cell.length_b   1.000
_cell.length_c   1.000
_cell.angle_alpha   90.00
_cell.angle_beta   90.00
_cell.angle_gamma   90.00
#
_symmetry.space_group_name_H-M   'P 1'
#
loop_
_entity.id
_entity.type
_entity.pdbx_description
1 polymer ?
#
loop_
_entity_poly.entity_id
_entity_poly.type
_entity_poly.pdbx_seq_one_letter_code
_entity_poly.pdbx_strand_id
1 'polypeptide(L)'
;SIKNTDVFITTYKKQIPYFNYSNPVKHFYDQTTQSVITLISRNKNRLVKEIIQSKELMLLLAYSTRRDLSEKEKKKVKKQLLDVCKTIPSLTIFLLPGGSLLLPILIKFIPTLLPSAFNENLDNE
;
A
#
# COMPACT_ATOMS: atom_id res chain seq x y z
N SER A 1 35.54 -11.79 -0.67
CA SER A 1 35.09 -13.17 -0.35
C SER A 1 34.01 -13.10 0.69
N ILE A 2 33.02 -14.00 0.65
CA ILE A 2 31.92 -14.08 1.63
C ILE A 2 32.45 -14.09 3.07
N LYS A 3 33.60 -14.74 3.32
CA LYS A 3 34.27 -14.75 4.64
C LYS A 3 34.69 -13.36 5.12
N ASN A 4 35.19 -12.50 4.23
CA ASN A 4 35.62 -11.15 4.62
C ASN A 4 34.42 -10.26 4.94
N THR A 5 33.31 -10.44 4.22
CA THR A 5 32.06 -9.75 4.50
C THR A 5 31.47 -10.18 5.84
N ASP A 6 31.49 -11.48 6.15
CA ASP A 6 31.02 -12.01 7.42
C ASP A 6 31.82 -11.48 8.62
N VAL A 7 33.15 -11.47 8.51
CA VAL A 7 34.05 -10.90 9.52
C VAL A 7 33.82 -9.40 9.70
N PHE A 8 33.62 -8.65 8.61
CA PHE A 8 33.31 -7.23 8.68
C PHE A 8 31.97 -6.97 9.39
N ILE A 9 30.90 -7.66 8.98
CA ILE A 9 29.57 -7.48 9.56
C ILE A 9 29.57 -7.83 11.04
N THR A 10 30.22 -8.93 11.44
CA THR A 10 30.30 -9.34 12.86
C THR A 10 31.10 -8.36 13.71
N THR A 11 32.22 -7.85 13.19
CA THR A 11 33.08 -6.88 13.90
C THR A 11 32.37 -5.55 14.14
N TYR A 12 31.67 -5.04 13.12
CA TYR A 12 31.05 -3.71 13.16
C TYR A 12 29.54 -3.75 13.47
N LYS A 13 28.97 -4.91 13.79
CA LYS A 13 27.53 -5.10 14.03
C LYS A 13 26.94 -4.06 14.99
N LYS A 14 27.64 -3.77 16.08
CA LYS A 14 27.22 -2.80 17.12
C LYS A 14 27.37 -1.33 16.71
N GLN A 15 28.14 -1.04 15.68
CA GLN A 15 28.37 0.32 15.17
C GLN A 15 27.50 0.63 13.95
N ILE A 16 27.03 -0.41 13.25
CA ILE A 16 26.12 -0.30 12.13
C ILE A 16 24.69 -0.12 12.67
N PRO A 17 24.08 1.08 12.56
CA PRO A 17 22.79 1.38 13.18
C PRO A 17 21.69 0.40 12.76
N TYR A 18 21.74 -0.08 11.51
CA TYR A 18 20.81 -1.05 10.94
C TYR A 18 20.69 -2.35 11.77
N PHE A 19 21.78 -2.82 12.40
CA PHE A 19 21.79 -4.06 13.20
C PHE A 19 21.51 -3.82 14.69
N ASN A 20 21.42 -2.57 15.13
CA ASN A 20 21.14 -2.19 16.51
C ASN A 20 19.65 -2.00 16.81
N TYR A 21 18.79 -2.08 15.79
CA TYR A 21 17.35 -2.00 15.98
C TYR A 21 16.81 -3.32 16.53
N SER A 22 16.10 -3.25 17.66
CA SER A 22 15.50 -4.40 18.34
C SER A 22 14.46 -5.14 17.49
N ASN A 23 13.99 -4.52 16.39
CA ASN A 23 13.07 -5.14 15.44
C ASN A 23 13.30 -4.60 14.01
N PRO A 24 14.25 -5.19 13.25
CA PRO A 24 14.55 -4.81 11.87
C PRO A 24 13.33 -4.90 10.94
N VAL A 25 12.43 -5.84 11.24
CA VAL A 25 11.15 -6.00 10.53
C VAL A 25 10.28 -4.76 10.74
N LYS A 26 10.13 -4.26 11.97
CA LYS A 26 9.33 -3.06 12.25
C LYS A 26 9.86 -1.82 11.50
N HIS A 27 11.17 -1.61 11.49
CA HIS A 27 11.76 -0.47 10.76
C HIS A 27 11.58 -0.58 9.24
N PHE A 28 11.71 -1.79 8.69
CA PHE A 28 11.39 -2.03 7.29
C PHE A 28 9.92 -1.68 7.01
N TYR A 29 8.99 -2.09 7.87
CA TYR A 29 7.57 -1.75 7.75
C TYR A 29 7.32 -0.24 7.81
N ASP A 30 7.91 0.47 8.77
CA ASP A 30 7.67 1.91 8.95
C ASP A 30 8.21 2.72 7.75
N GLN A 31 9.41 2.40 7.27
CA GLN A 31 10.04 3.10 6.14
C GLN A 31 9.37 2.75 4.79
N THR A 32 8.99 1.49 4.59
CA THR A 32 8.26 1.08 3.38
C THR A 32 6.85 1.65 3.36
N THR A 33 6.18 1.76 4.51
CA THR A 33 4.83 2.36 4.61
C THR A 33 4.80 3.79 4.08
N GLN A 34 5.78 4.63 4.43
CA GLN A 34 5.84 6.01 3.93
C GLN A 34 6.07 6.07 2.42
N SER A 35 6.91 5.19 1.88
CA SER A 35 7.13 5.06 0.44
C SER A 35 5.84 4.63 -0.29
N VAL A 36 5.11 3.67 0.27
CA VAL A 36 3.82 3.18 -0.25
C VAL A 36 2.78 4.29 -0.24
N ILE A 37 2.63 5.01 0.89
CA ILE A 37 1.70 6.14 1.01
C ILE A 37 2.02 7.23 -0.03
N THR A 38 3.30 7.56 -0.20
CA THR A 38 3.75 8.54 -1.20
C THR A 38 3.38 8.10 -2.61
N LEU A 39 3.60 6.83 -2.96
CA LEU A 39 3.24 6.28 -4.27
C LEU A 39 1.72 6.28 -4.50
N ILE A 40 0.95 5.86 -3.50
CA ILE A 40 -0.51 5.90 -3.57
C ILE A 40 -0.99 7.34 -3.77
N SER A 41 -0.43 8.30 -3.02
CA SER A 41 -0.76 9.72 -3.15
C SER A 41 -0.43 10.28 -4.53
N ARG A 42 0.75 9.95 -5.08
CA ARG A 42 1.16 10.38 -6.43
C ARG A 42 0.29 9.82 -7.54
N ASN A 43 -0.30 8.64 -7.33
CA ASN A 43 -1.16 7.98 -8.31
C ASN A 43 -2.66 8.08 -7.96
N LYS A 44 -3.05 8.92 -6.99
CA LYS A 44 -4.43 9.05 -6.48
C LYS A 44 -5.45 9.19 -7.61
N ASN A 45 -5.25 10.14 -8.53
CA ASN A 45 -6.23 10.43 -9.57
C ASN A 45 -6.44 9.23 -10.52
N ARG A 46 -5.37 8.50 -10.83
CA ARG A 46 -5.44 7.30 -11.65
C ARG A 46 -6.11 6.15 -10.91
N LEU A 47 -5.79 5.94 -9.63
CA LEU A 47 -6.45 4.97 -8.77
C LEU A 47 -7.96 5.22 -8.70
N VAL A 48 -8.37 6.45 -8.40
CA VAL A 48 -9.77 6.84 -8.32
C VAL A 48 -10.49 6.57 -9.64
N LYS A 49 -9.89 6.97 -10.78
CA LYS A 49 -10.48 6.74 -12.10
C LYS A 49 -10.74 5.26 -12.37
N GLU A 50 -9.77 4.40 -12.08
CA GLU A 50 -9.88 2.95 -12.28
C GLU A 50 -10.92 2.32 -11.32
N ILE A 51 -10.99 2.80 -10.07
CA ILE A 51 -11.99 2.34 -9.09
C ILE A 51 -13.40 2.72 -9.53
N ILE A 52 -13.62 3.95 -9.99
CA ILE A 52 -14.94 4.44 -10.45
C ILE A 52 -15.41 3.66 -11.68
N GLN A 53 -14.51 3.27 -12.57
CA GLN A 53 -14.84 2.42 -13.72
C GLN A 53 -15.32 1.02 -13.31
N SER A 54 -14.92 0.55 -12.12
CA SER A 54 -15.37 -0.72 -11.55
C SER A 54 -16.61 -0.54 -10.67
N LYS A 55 -17.80 -0.65 -11.30
CA LYS A 55 -19.10 -0.52 -10.60
C LYS A 55 -19.25 -1.45 -9.39
N GLU A 56 -18.81 -2.71 -9.51
CA GLU A 56 -18.89 -3.68 -8.41
C GLU A 56 -17.98 -3.29 -7.24
N LEU A 57 -16.73 -2.90 -7.55
CA LEU A 57 -15.78 -2.47 -6.52
C LEU A 57 -16.29 -1.22 -5.80
N MET A 58 -16.84 -0.25 -6.54
CA MET A 58 -17.44 0.96 -5.96
C MET A 58 -18.59 0.61 -5.01
N LEU A 59 -19.48 -0.31 -5.40
CA LEU A 59 -20.58 -0.74 -4.56
C LEU A 59 -20.10 -1.42 -3.26
N LEU A 60 -19.13 -2.31 -3.36
CA LEU A 60 -18.56 -3.00 -2.20
C LEU A 60 -17.84 -2.03 -1.26
N LEU A 61 -17.13 -1.04 -1.80
CA LEU A 61 -16.49 0.01 -1.00
C LEU A 61 -17.53 0.89 -0.31
N ALA A 62 -18.62 1.26 -0.99
CA ALA A 62 -19.73 1.98 -0.37
C ALA A 62 -20.43 1.18 0.73
N TYR A 63 -20.58 -0.14 0.58
CA TYR A 63 -21.09 -0.98 1.66
C TYR A 63 -20.13 -1.04 2.84
N SER A 64 -18.82 -1.09 2.61
CA SER A 64 -17.82 -1.12 3.68
C SER A 64 -17.80 0.11 4.57
N THR A 65 -18.36 1.25 4.12
CA THR A 65 -18.49 2.46 4.96
C THR A 65 -19.71 2.43 5.88
N ARG A 66 -20.69 1.57 5.60
CA ARG A 66 -21.97 1.50 6.33
C ARG A 66 -22.16 0.20 7.11
N ARG A 67 -21.56 -0.89 6.64
CA ARG A 67 -21.64 -2.22 7.24
C ARG A 67 -20.35 -2.99 7.02
N ASP A 68 -20.13 -4.00 7.83
CA ASP A 68 -19.08 -4.96 7.56
C ASP A 68 -19.38 -5.79 6.29
N LEU A 69 -18.32 -6.04 5.54
CA LEU A 69 -18.33 -6.94 4.40
C LEU A 69 -18.18 -8.38 4.88
N SER A 70 -18.88 -9.31 4.24
CA SER A 70 -18.67 -10.75 4.43
C SER A 70 -17.28 -11.17 3.91
N GLU A 71 -16.79 -12.34 4.36
CA GLU A 71 -15.49 -12.85 3.91
C GLU A 71 -15.40 -13.04 2.39
N LYS A 72 -16.52 -13.35 1.73
CA LYS A 72 -16.59 -13.44 0.26
C LYS A 72 -16.43 -12.07 -0.39
N GLU A 73 -17.10 -11.05 0.15
CA GLU A 73 -17.02 -9.67 -0.33
C GLU A 73 -15.62 -9.07 -0.10
N LYS A 74 -15.02 -9.28 1.08
CA LYS A 74 -13.64 -8.86 1.37
C LYS A 74 -12.64 -9.47 0.39
N LYS A 75 -12.79 -10.76 0.06
CA LYS A 75 -11.94 -11.42 -0.95
C LYS A 75 -12.11 -10.80 -2.33
N LYS A 76 -13.34 -10.45 -2.73
CA LYS A 76 -13.61 -9.74 -4.00
C LYS A 76 -12.97 -8.36 -4.03
N VAL A 77 -13.17 -7.55 -3.00
CA VAL A 77 -12.54 -6.22 -2.87
C VAL A 77 -11.02 -6.33 -2.99
N LYS A 78 -10.41 -7.24 -2.22
CA LYS A 78 -8.97 -7.47 -2.25
C LYS A 78 -8.46 -7.85 -3.65
N LYS A 79 -9.18 -8.72 -4.37
CA LYS A 79 -8.84 -9.12 -5.74
C LYS A 79 -8.94 -7.93 -6.70
N GLN A 80 -10.06 -7.22 -6.69
CA GLN A 80 -10.31 -6.09 -7.60
C GLN A 80 -9.36 -4.92 -7.35
N LEU A 81 -9.04 -4.62 -6.08
CA LEU A 81 -8.03 -3.61 -5.74
C LEU A 81 -6.64 -3.99 -6.26
N LEU A 82 -6.28 -5.27 -6.18
CA LEU A 82 -5.01 -5.76 -6.70
C LEU A 82 -4.97 -5.66 -8.23
N ASP A 83 -6.09 -5.89 -8.92
CA ASP A 83 -6.18 -5.70 -10.36
C ASP A 83 -6.07 -4.22 -10.75
N VAL A 84 -6.68 -3.30 -9.99
CA VAL A 84 -6.47 -1.84 -10.15
C VAL A 84 -5.00 -1.46 -9.94
N CYS A 85 -4.31 -2.05 -8.97
CA CYS A 85 -2.89 -1.75 -8.75
C CYS A 85 -2.00 -2.22 -9.88
N LYS A 86 -2.37 -3.33 -10.55
CA LYS A 86 -1.64 -3.84 -11.72
C LYS A 86 -1.69 -2.88 -12.91
N THR A 87 -2.77 -2.10 -13.06
CA THR A 87 -2.92 -1.12 -14.16
C THR A 87 -2.05 0.12 -13.98
N ILE A 88 -1.40 0.27 -12.82
CA ILE A 88 -0.52 1.39 -12.49
C ILE A 88 0.92 0.85 -12.33
N PRO A 89 1.79 1.01 -13.35
CA PRO A 89 3.13 0.43 -13.37
C PRO A 89 3.98 0.78 -12.14
N SER A 90 3.85 2.00 -11.62
CA SER A 90 4.58 2.48 -10.43
C SER A 90 4.20 1.72 -9.15
N LEU A 91 2.95 1.27 -9.01
CA LEU A 91 2.49 0.44 -7.89
C LEU A 91 2.89 -1.02 -8.10
N THR A 92 2.84 -1.52 -9.34
CA THR A 92 3.27 -2.87 -9.72
C THR A 92 4.75 -3.13 -9.44
N ILE A 93 5.63 -2.16 -9.74
CA ILE A 93 7.06 -2.28 -9.44
C ILE A 93 7.29 -2.41 -7.93
N PHE A 94 6.49 -1.74 -7.10
CA PHE A 94 6.59 -1.83 -5.64
C PHE A 94 5.98 -3.13 -5.08
N LEU A 95 5.08 -3.78 -5.83
CA LEU A 95 4.56 -5.11 -5.49
C LEU A 95 5.61 -6.23 -5.71
N LEU A 96 6.55 -6.03 -6.64
CA LEU A 96 7.43 -7.08 -7.16
C LEU A 96 8.72 -7.34 -6.35
N PRO A 97 9.04 -6.57 -5.29
CA PRO A 97 9.82 -7.10 -4.18
C PRO A 97 9.22 -6.64 -2.84
N GLY A 98 8.46 -7.49 -2.15
CA GLY A 98 7.91 -7.16 -0.82
C GLY A 98 6.47 -6.61 -0.79
N GLY A 99 5.68 -6.82 -1.85
CA GLY A 99 4.29 -6.36 -2.01
C GLY A 99 3.24 -6.88 -1.01
N SER A 100 3.62 -7.67 0.00
CA SER A 100 2.68 -8.14 1.04
C SER A 100 2.13 -6.98 1.90
N LEU A 101 2.89 -5.90 2.05
CA LEU A 101 2.51 -4.71 2.84
C LEU A 101 1.60 -3.73 2.11
N LEU A 102 1.70 -3.71 0.78
CA LEU A 102 1.01 -2.73 -0.05
C LEU A 102 -0.51 -2.89 0.04
N LEU A 103 -0.98 -4.13 0.05
CA LEU A 103 -2.41 -4.44 0.00
C LEU A 103 -3.16 -4.13 1.31
N PRO A 104 -2.64 -4.47 2.52
CA PRO A 104 -3.20 -3.97 3.78
C PRO A 104 -3.25 -2.45 3.87
N ILE A 105 -2.19 -1.76 3.42
CA ILE A 105 -2.11 -0.30 3.43
C ILE A 105 -3.14 0.31 2.48
N LEU A 106 -3.26 -0.22 1.26
CA LEU A 106 -4.29 0.21 0.29
C LEU A 106 -5.70 0.02 0.80
N ILE A 107 -6.01 -1.14 1.41
CA ILE A 107 -7.35 -1.39 1.96
C ILE A 107 -7.68 -0.36 3.05
N LYS A 108 -6.69 0.07 3.83
CA LYS A 108 -6.89 1.11 4.86
C LYS A 108 -6.94 2.53 4.28
N PHE A 109 -6.23 2.80 3.19
CA PHE A 109 -6.05 4.15 2.64
C PHE A 109 -7.04 4.49 1.52
N ILE A 110 -7.59 3.51 0.80
CA ILE A 110 -8.59 3.74 -0.25
C ILE A 110 -9.89 4.34 0.31
N PRO A 111 -10.44 3.86 1.45
CA PRO A 111 -11.61 4.47 2.05
C PRO A 111 -11.41 5.92 2.48
N THR A 112 -10.17 6.39 2.72
CA THR A 112 -9.89 7.80 3.01
C THR A 112 -9.66 8.63 1.74
N LEU A 113 -9.17 8.01 0.66
CA LEU A 113 -9.03 8.64 -0.65
C LEU A 113 -10.37 8.93 -1.33
N LEU A 114 -11.36 8.04 -1.18
CA LEU A 114 -12.64 8.15 -1.86
C LEU A 114 -13.47 9.37 -1.41
N PRO A 115 -13.71 9.62 -0.11
CA PRO A 115 -14.42 10.82 0.34
C PRO A 115 -13.78 12.10 -0.18
N SER A 116 -12.45 12.18 -0.18
CA SER A 116 -11.70 13.32 -0.73
C SER A 116 -11.85 13.45 -2.25
N ALA A 117 -11.86 12.35 -3.00
CA ALA A 117 -12.05 12.37 -4.46
C ALA A 117 -13.48 12.73 -4.88
N PHE A 118 -14.46 12.52 -4.00
CA PHE A 118 -15.82 13.06 -4.18
C PHE A 118 -15.92 14.54 -3.77
N ASN A 119 -15.02 15.03 -2.90
CA ASN A 119 -15.01 16.42 -2.43
C ASN A 119 -14.27 17.38 -3.37
N GLU A 120 -13.46 16.90 -4.31
CA GLU A 120 -12.75 17.76 -5.30
C GLU A 120 -13.69 18.45 -6.31
N ASN A 121 -14.99 18.16 -6.29
CA ASN A 121 -16.01 18.87 -7.09
C ASN A 121 -16.72 20.01 -6.34
N LEU A 122 -16.35 20.32 -5.09
CA LEU A 122 -16.97 21.41 -4.32
C LEU A 122 -16.16 22.72 -4.35
N ASP A 123 -14.92 22.71 -4.86
CA ASP A 123 -14.04 23.88 -4.86
C ASP A 123 -13.89 24.53 -6.26
N ASN A 124 -14.88 24.33 -7.16
CA ASN A 124 -14.99 25.06 -8.43
C ASN A 124 -16.30 25.85 -8.48
N GLU A 125 -16.46 26.82 -7.58
CA GLU A 125 -17.29 28.02 -7.76
C GLU A 125 -16.43 29.27 -7.56
#